data_AF-A0A7K9XLT5-F1
#
_entry.id   AF-A0A7K9XLT5-F1
#
_cell.length_a   1.000
_cell.length_b   1.000
_cell.length_c   1.000
_cell.angle_alpha   90.00
_cell.angle_beta   90.00
_cell.angle_gamma   90.00
#
_symmetry.space_group_name_H-M   'P 1'
#
loop_
_entity.id
_entity.type
_entity.pdbx_description
1 polymer ?
#
loop_
_entity_poly.entity_id
_entity_poly.type
_entity_poly.pdbx_seq_one_letter_code
_entity_poly.pdbx_strand_id
1 'polypeptide(L)'
;VPAWAATPLPPPTRLLLKRREGVAAEQALQSCREEFRQRMERLAQRRQQLGQREEQLRDVTLKFDAFLKASAARQERALQRAAEERAAGRDAKAARLHRELEGLLGRRERLAWRPPCVSLLSLPPLPGAAAPAASQPPAAAQFQDVPAMLAHFGALAGARAALAQQAGAGQERLAQGWARLRRYQEEAGSELLRTKGELAQLRAQLGATRQDVLQEESRWAHVQGTAAQKTLLLGQVRLAVLNLFQLATKWLEVPMDVALEDTEAQLDTVLLCIQDLAALCAHPPTREPRPRPPRLPEATTTRPMRPGGARVPLSQE
;
A
#
# COMPACT_ATOMS: atom_id res chain seq x y z
N VAL A 1 12.14 10.71 66.48
CA VAL A 1 13.13 9.67 66.87
C VAL A 1 14.51 10.24 66.57
N PRO A 2 15.40 10.36 67.58
CA PRO A 2 16.65 11.11 67.43
C PRO A 2 17.66 10.34 66.57
N ALA A 3 18.35 11.08 65.71
CA ALA A 3 19.52 10.65 64.96
C ALA A 3 20.68 10.44 65.94
N TRP A 4 20.78 9.26 66.54
CA TRP A 4 22.01 8.86 67.21
C TRP A 4 23.05 8.56 66.14
N ALA A 5 24.23 9.12 66.36
CA ALA A 5 25.42 8.95 65.56
C ALA A 5 25.59 7.48 65.15
N ALA A 6 25.69 7.23 63.84
CA ALA A 6 26.27 5.99 63.35
C ALA A 6 27.71 5.97 63.85
N THR A 7 27.96 5.31 65.00
CA THR A 7 29.29 5.13 65.56
C THR A 7 30.17 4.61 64.43
N PRO A 8 31.25 5.32 64.06
CA PRO A 8 32.10 4.89 62.97
C PRO A 8 32.57 3.47 63.24
N LEU A 9 32.02 2.51 62.49
CA LEU A 9 32.41 1.11 62.61
C LEU A 9 33.94 1.03 62.52
N PRO A 10 34.60 0.25 63.40
CA PRO A 10 36.05 0.10 63.37
C PRO A 10 36.56 -0.17 61.94
N PRO A 11 37.73 0.36 61.54
CA PRO A 11 38.27 0.17 60.19
C PRO A 11 38.27 -1.30 59.69
N PRO A 12 38.53 -2.33 60.52
CA PRO A 12 38.47 -3.73 60.11
C PRO A 12 37.05 -4.20 59.74
N THR A 13 36.01 -3.76 60.46
CA THR A 13 34.63 -4.16 60.17
C THR A 13 34.08 -3.49 58.92
N ARG A 14 34.46 -2.23 58.65
CA ARG A 14 34.13 -1.55 57.38
C ARG A 14 34.74 -2.25 56.17
N LEU A 15 35.99 -2.68 56.28
CA LEU A 15 36.67 -3.39 55.21
C LEU A 15 36.02 -4.75 54.91
N LEU A 16 35.61 -5.49 55.95
CA LEU A 16 34.88 -6.75 55.77
C LEU A 16 33.50 -6.54 55.11
N LEU A 17 32.77 -5.49 55.49
CA LEU A 17 31.49 -5.14 54.86
C LEU A 17 31.69 -4.78 53.39
N LYS A 18 32.68 -3.95 53.06
CA LYS A 18 33.01 -3.59 51.68
C LYS A 18 33.42 -4.79 50.83
N ARG A 19 34.14 -5.75 51.40
CA ARG A 19 34.44 -7.02 50.71
C ARG A 19 33.18 -7.85 50.44
N ARG A 20 32.25 -7.92 51.40
CA ARG A 20 30.96 -8.60 51.20
C ARG A 20 30.10 -7.92 50.15
N GLU A 21 30.03 -6.59 50.17
CA GLU A 21 29.36 -5.79 49.14
C GLU A 21 29.98 -6.02 47.76
N GLY A 22 31.32 -6.07 47.68
CA GLY A 22 32.04 -6.39 46.44
C GLY A 22 31.68 -7.76 45.89
N VAL A 23 31.70 -8.80 46.73
CA VAL A 23 31.31 -10.17 46.32
C VAL A 23 29.84 -10.23 45.89
N ALA A 24 28.94 -9.54 46.60
CA ALA A 24 27.52 -9.48 46.23
C ALA A 24 27.30 -8.76 44.89
N ALA A 25 28.02 -7.66 44.65
CA ALA A 25 27.98 -6.93 43.39
C ALA A 25 28.54 -7.77 42.23
N GLU A 26 29.63 -8.51 42.45
CA GLU A 26 30.20 -9.44 41.47
C GLU A 26 29.23 -10.56 41.12
N GLN A 27 28.56 -11.16 42.12
CA GLN A 27 27.53 -12.17 41.90
C GLN A 27 26.33 -11.63 41.11
N ALA A 28 25.87 -10.42 41.42
CA ALA A 28 24.78 -9.77 40.68
C ALA A 28 25.19 -9.43 39.23
N LEU A 29 26.44 -9.05 38.99
CA LEU A 29 26.97 -8.84 37.64
C LEU A 29 27.07 -10.15 36.86
N GLN A 30 27.45 -11.25 37.52
CA GLN A 30 27.51 -12.57 36.89
C GLN A 30 26.12 -13.05 36.48
N SER A 31 25.11 -12.96 37.37
CA SER A 31 23.73 -13.33 37.02
C SER A 31 23.18 -12.47 35.88
N CYS A 32 23.44 -11.15 35.91
CA CYS A 32 23.01 -10.26 34.83
C CYS A 32 23.67 -10.60 33.48
N ARG A 33 24.96 -10.99 33.48
CA ARG A 33 25.67 -11.44 32.28
C ARG A 33 25.10 -12.75 31.74
N GLU A 34 24.76 -13.69 32.60
CA GLU A 34 24.13 -14.96 32.21
C GLU A 34 22.74 -14.74 31.62
N GLU A 35 21.91 -13.91 32.25
CA GLU A 35 20.62 -13.52 31.70
C GLU A 35 20.74 -12.86 30.34
N PHE A 36 21.69 -11.94 30.19
CA PHE A 36 21.95 -11.29 28.91
C PHE A 36 22.38 -12.29 27.85
N ARG A 37 23.28 -13.23 28.18
CA ARG A 37 23.69 -14.32 27.27
C ARG A 37 22.51 -15.17 26.84
N GLN A 38 21.67 -15.62 27.77
CA GLN A 38 20.47 -16.39 27.46
C GLN A 38 19.48 -15.61 26.58
N ARG A 39 19.30 -14.30 26.84
CA ARG A 39 18.46 -13.43 26.00
C ARG A 39 19.03 -13.34 24.58
N MET A 40 20.35 -13.18 24.44
CA MET A 40 21.01 -13.12 23.14
C MET A 40 20.91 -14.44 22.36
N GLU A 41 21.04 -15.58 23.04
CA GLU A 41 20.85 -16.90 22.43
C GLU A 41 19.41 -17.09 21.93
N ARG A 42 18.41 -16.73 22.73
CA ARG A 42 16.99 -16.77 22.31
C ARG A 42 16.73 -15.87 21.11
N LEU A 43 17.32 -14.67 21.07
CA LEU A 43 17.20 -13.76 19.94
C LEU A 43 17.89 -14.33 18.69
N ALA A 44 19.06 -14.94 18.83
CA ALA A 44 19.77 -15.59 17.73
C ALA A 44 18.96 -16.76 17.14
N GLN A 45 18.40 -17.62 18.00
CA GLN A 45 17.51 -18.71 17.60
C GLN A 45 16.27 -18.18 16.88
N ARG A 46 15.64 -17.12 17.41
CA ARG A 46 14.47 -16.51 16.77
C ARG A 46 14.80 -15.90 15.41
N ARG A 47 15.96 -15.24 15.27
CA ARG A 47 16.44 -14.74 13.97
C ARG A 47 16.63 -15.86 12.96
N GLN A 48 17.22 -16.99 13.38
CA GLN A 48 17.39 -18.16 12.51
C GLN A 48 16.05 -18.76 12.08
N GLN A 49 15.10 -18.90 13.01
CA GLN A 49 13.76 -19.39 12.70
C GLN A 49 12.99 -18.48 11.74
N LEU A 50 13.12 -17.15 11.92
CA LEU A 50 12.52 -16.18 11.00
C LEU A 50 13.16 -16.27 9.62
N GLY A 51 14.48 -16.39 9.52
CA GLY A 51 15.17 -16.60 8.25
C GLY A 51 14.68 -17.85 7.50
N GLN A 52 14.55 -18.98 8.19
CA GLN A 52 14.02 -20.22 7.60
C GLN A 52 12.56 -20.05 7.11
N ARG A 53 11.72 -19.35 7.88
CA ARG A 53 10.33 -19.07 7.48
C ARG A 53 10.27 -18.13 6.28
N GLU A 54 11.13 -17.13 6.22
CA GLU A 54 11.24 -16.24 5.06
C GLU A 54 11.65 -17.02 3.81
N GLU A 55 12.63 -17.93 3.89
CA GLU A 55 13.02 -18.80 2.78
C GLU A 55 11.88 -19.71 2.32
N GLN A 56 11.16 -20.34 3.25
CA GLN A 56 9.98 -21.15 2.93
C GLN A 56 8.89 -20.34 2.22
N LEU A 57 8.64 -19.11 2.68
CA LEU A 57 7.67 -18.23 2.03
C LEU A 57 8.14 -17.81 0.63
N ARG A 58 9.43 -17.50 0.45
CA ARG A 58 10.01 -17.20 -0.87
C ARG A 58 9.83 -18.37 -1.83
N ASP A 59 10.10 -19.60 -1.39
CA ASP A 59 9.91 -20.80 -2.21
C ASP A 59 8.45 -21.00 -2.61
N VAL A 60 7.52 -20.75 -1.69
CA VAL A 60 6.09 -20.82 -1.95
C VAL A 60 5.66 -19.76 -2.96
N THR A 61 6.13 -18.52 -2.82
CA THR A 61 5.88 -17.44 -3.79
C THR A 61 6.40 -17.81 -5.18
N LEU A 62 7.63 -18.32 -5.29
CA LEU A 62 8.20 -18.74 -6.58
C LEU A 62 7.39 -19.87 -7.22
N LYS A 63 6.91 -20.84 -6.43
CA LYS A 63 6.03 -21.91 -6.93
C LYS A 63 4.69 -21.38 -7.42
N PHE A 64 4.08 -20.44 -6.69
CA PHE A 64 2.84 -19.80 -7.11
C PHE A 64 3.02 -18.98 -8.39
N ASP A 65 4.10 -18.20 -8.51
CA ASP A 65 4.39 -17.43 -9.71
C ASP A 65 4.60 -18.35 -10.93
N ALA A 66 5.33 -19.46 -10.76
CA ALA A 66 5.50 -20.47 -11.80
C ALA A 66 4.16 -21.09 -12.21
N PHE A 67 3.28 -21.38 -11.25
CA PHE A 67 1.94 -21.88 -11.52
C PHE A 67 1.09 -20.86 -12.30
N LEU A 68 1.12 -19.58 -11.92
CA LEU A 68 0.39 -18.52 -12.61
C LEU A 68 0.89 -18.35 -14.05
N LYS A 69 2.20 -18.36 -14.27
CA LYS A 69 2.81 -18.33 -15.62
C LYS A 69 2.39 -19.53 -16.46
N ALA A 70 2.42 -20.74 -15.89
CA ALA A 70 2.00 -21.96 -16.57
C ALA A 70 0.50 -21.94 -16.90
N SER A 71 -0.33 -21.43 -15.99
CA SER A 71 -1.78 -21.27 -16.19
C SER A 71 -2.08 -20.27 -17.31
N ALA A 72 -1.44 -19.09 -17.29
CA ALA A 72 -1.56 -18.08 -18.34
C ALA A 72 -1.15 -18.64 -19.72
N ALA A 73 -0.02 -19.36 -19.79
CA ALA A 73 0.43 -20.00 -21.03
C ALA A 73 -0.56 -21.07 -21.53
N ARG A 74 -1.23 -21.81 -20.63
CA ARG A 74 -2.29 -22.77 -21.02
C ARG A 74 -3.52 -22.05 -21.56
N GLN A 75 -3.94 -20.96 -20.92
CA GLN A 75 -5.07 -20.14 -21.38
C GLN A 75 -4.79 -19.54 -22.75
N GLU A 76 -3.60 -18.98 -22.96
CA GLU A 76 -3.19 -18.41 -24.24
C GLU A 76 -3.19 -19.47 -25.35
N ARG A 77 -2.64 -20.66 -25.10
CA ARG A 77 -2.69 -21.78 -26.06
C ARG A 77 -4.12 -22.22 -26.38
N ALA A 78 -5.01 -22.25 -25.40
CA ALA A 78 -6.41 -22.59 -25.62
C ALA A 78 -7.12 -21.53 -26.48
N LEU A 79 -6.83 -20.25 -26.25
CA LEU A 79 -7.36 -19.15 -27.06
C LEU A 79 -6.82 -19.17 -28.49
N GLN A 80 -5.53 -19.44 -28.68
CA GLN A 80 -4.91 -19.58 -30.00
C GLN A 80 -5.54 -20.72 -30.78
N ARG A 81 -5.67 -21.91 -30.20
CA ARG A 81 -6.34 -23.06 -30.84
C ARG A 81 -7.80 -22.75 -31.21
N ALA A 82 -8.54 -22.12 -30.31
CA ALA A 82 -9.92 -21.71 -30.59
C ALA A 82 -10.00 -20.66 -31.71
N ALA A 83 -8.99 -19.78 -31.85
CA ALA A 83 -8.92 -18.81 -32.94
C ALA A 83 -8.56 -19.48 -34.27
N GLU A 84 -7.60 -20.40 -34.27
CA GLU A 84 -7.20 -21.21 -35.43
C GLU A 84 -8.37 -22.05 -35.96
N GLU A 85 -9.12 -22.74 -35.08
CA GLU A 85 -10.31 -23.51 -35.47
C GLU A 85 -11.40 -22.62 -36.07
N ARG A 86 -11.60 -21.41 -35.54
CA ARG A 86 -12.54 -20.44 -36.11
C ARG A 86 -12.07 -19.93 -37.47
N ALA A 87 -10.78 -19.68 -37.65
CA ALA A 87 -10.20 -19.27 -38.92
C ALA A 87 -10.35 -20.38 -39.98
N ALA A 88 -9.93 -21.61 -39.65
CA ALA A 88 -10.10 -22.78 -40.50
C ALA A 88 -11.58 -23.03 -40.86
N GLY A 89 -12.49 -22.82 -39.91
CA GLY A 89 -13.93 -22.89 -40.15
C GLY A 89 -14.45 -21.81 -41.10
N ARG A 90 -13.88 -20.60 -41.09
CA ARG A 90 -14.19 -19.52 -42.05
C ARG A 90 -13.63 -19.86 -43.43
N ASP A 91 -12.39 -20.34 -43.51
CA ASP A 91 -11.74 -20.70 -44.77
C ASP A 91 -12.45 -21.87 -45.45
N ALA A 92 -12.86 -22.88 -44.67
CA ALA A 92 -13.66 -23.99 -45.19
C ALA A 92 -15.02 -23.54 -45.73
N LYS A 93 -15.69 -22.58 -45.06
CA LYS A 93 -16.94 -21.99 -45.56
C LYS A 93 -16.70 -21.18 -46.83
N ALA A 94 -15.65 -20.36 -46.87
CA ALA A 94 -15.27 -19.62 -48.06
C ALA A 94 -15.01 -20.57 -49.23
N ALA A 95 -14.23 -21.64 -49.03
CA ALA A 95 -13.97 -22.64 -50.05
C ALA A 95 -15.24 -23.36 -50.57
N ARG A 96 -16.20 -23.66 -49.67
CA ARG A 96 -17.51 -24.22 -50.07
C ARG A 96 -18.29 -23.26 -50.96
N LEU A 97 -18.38 -21.99 -50.57
CA LEU A 97 -19.08 -20.96 -51.35
C LEU A 97 -18.42 -20.74 -52.72
N HIS A 98 -17.08 -20.77 -52.81
CA HIS A 98 -16.39 -20.69 -54.09
C HIS A 98 -16.74 -21.85 -55.02
N ARG A 99 -16.77 -23.09 -54.51
CA ARG A 99 -17.19 -24.27 -55.29
C ARG A 99 -18.65 -24.18 -55.75
N GLU A 100 -19.53 -23.66 -54.89
CA GLU A 100 -20.94 -23.43 -55.24
C GLU A 100 -21.06 -22.39 -56.37
N LEU A 101 -20.30 -21.28 -56.28
CA LEU A 101 -20.24 -20.26 -57.33
C LEU A 101 -19.72 -20.82 -58.65
N GLU A 102 -18.63 -21.57 -58.65
CA GLU A 102 -18.09 -22.25 -59.84
C GLU A 102 -19.14 -23.20 -60.45
N GLY A 103 -19.85 -23.96 -59.62
CA GLY A 103 -20.92 -24.84 -60.05
C GLY A 103 -22.09 -24.09 -60.72
N LEU A 104 -22.48 -22.94 -60.15
CA LEU A 104 -23.51 -22.06 -60.72
C LEU A 104 -23.06 -21.41 -62.02
N LEU A 105 -21.82 -20.93 -62.10
CA LEU A 105 -21.23 -20.36 -63.32
C LEU A 105 -21.20 -21.41 -64.45
N GLY A 106 -20.74 -22.62 -64.17
CA GLY A 106 -20.77 -23.71 -65.17
C GLY A 106 -22.18 -24.14 -65.58
N ARG A 107 -23.18 -24.00 -64.70
CA ARG A 107 -24.61 -24.17 -65.08
C ARG A 107 -25.08 -23.03 -65.97
N ARG A 108 -24.73 -21.78 -65.66
CA ARG A 108 -25.05 -20.61 -66.49
C ARG A 108 -24.47 -20.75 -67.88
N GLU A 109 -23.20 -21.14 -68.00
CA GLU A 109 -22.54 -21.39 -69.28
C GLU A 109 -23.22 -22.51 -70.05
N ARG A 110 -23.54 -23.66 -69.41
CA ARG A 110 -24.30 -24.74 -70.08
C ARG A 110 -25.67 -24.31 -70.61
N LEU A 111 -26.35 -23.44 -69.87
CA LEU A 111 -27.62 -22.86 -70.31
C LEU A 111 -27.43 -21.84 -71.44
N ALA A 112 -26.33 -21.08 -71.44
CA ALA A 112 -25.99 -20.14 -72.51
C ALA A 112 -25.51 -20.84 -73.80
N TRP A 113 -24.83 -21.98 -73.67
CA TRP A 113 -24.41 -22.84 -74.80
C TRP A 113 -25.56 -23.67 -75.37
N ARG A 114 -26.74 -23.70 -74.72
CA ARG A 114 -27.95 -24.22 -75.37
C ARG A 114 -28.41 -23.20 -76.41
N PRO A 115 -28.47 -23.55 -77.70
CA PRO A 115 -29.05 -22.65 -78.69
C PRO A 115 -30.51 -22.37 -78.33
N PRO A 116 -31.04 -21.16 -78.60
CA PRO A 116 -32.42 -20.84 -78.28
C PRO A 116 -33.33 -21.79 -79.05
N CYS A 117 -34.14 -22.57 -78.32
CA CYS A 117 -35.16 -23.46 -78.89
C CYS A 117 -36.30 -22.63 -79.51
N VAL A 118 -36.04 -21.98 -80.65
CA VAL A 118 -37.06 -21.34 -81.49
C VAL A 118 -37.50 -22.34 -82.56
N SER A 119 -38.04 -23.48 -82.13
CA SER A 119 -38.56 -24.50 -83.05
C SER A 119 -39.86 -25.15 -82.60
N LEU A 120 -40.55 -24.57 -81.61
CA LEU A 120 -41.86 -25.04 -81.17
C LEU A 120 -43.04 -24.13 -81.59
N LEU A 121 -42.81 -23.21 -82.53
CA LEU A 121 -43.84 -22.29 -83.04
C LEU A 121 -44.22 -22.51 -84.52
N SER A 122 -43.86 -23.65 -85.09
CA SER A 122 -44.42 -24.10 -86.39
C SER A 122 -45.58 -25.08 -86.13
N LEU A 123 -46.75 -24.52 -85.82
CA LEU A 123 -48.02 -25.21 -85.97
C LEU A 123 -48.32 -25.39 -87.47
N PRO A 124 -48.58 -26.61 -87.99
CA PRO A 124 -49.17 -26.76 -89.32
C PRO A 124 -50.69 -26.51 -89.25
N PRO A 125 -51.30 -25.88 -90.26
CA PRO A 125 -52.74 -25.70 -90.30
C PRO A 125 -53.43 -26.99 -90.82
N LEU A 126 -54.39 -27.51 -90.06
CA LEU A 126 -55.53 -28.28 -90.60
C LEU A 126 -56.65 -27.27 -90.93
N PRO A 127 -57.43 -27.41 -92.03
CA PRO A 127 -58.40 -28.51 -92.25
C PRO A 127 -58.51 -28.92 -93.75
N GLY A 128 -59.25 -29.92 -94.24
CA GLY A 128 -60.21 -30.90 -93.71
C GLY A 128 -60.81 -31.73 -94.87
N ALA A 129 -61.74 -32.62 -94.52
CA ALA A 129 -62.70 -33.38 -95.35
C ALA A 129 -62.21 -34.66 -96.09
N ALA A 130 -62.40 -35.82 -95.44
CA ALA A 130 -63.38 -36.87 -95.82
C ALA A 130 -63.07 -38.19 -95.08
N ALA A 131 -64.10 -38.82 -94.52
CA ALA A 131 -64.08 -40.06 -93.73
C ALA A 131 -63.97 -41.32 -94.63
N PRO A 132 -64.14 -42.58 -94.15
CA PRO A 132 -64.11 -43.12 -92.78
C PRO A 132 -63.22 -44.38 -92.64
N ALA A 133 -62.85 -44.78 -91.42
CA ALA A 133 -62.95 -46.16 -90.93
C ALA A 133 -62.20 -46.34 -89.60
N ALA A 134 -62.95 -46.85 -88.62
CA ALA A 134 -62.51 -47.71 -87.52
C ALA A 134 -61.18 -47.38 -86.82
N SER A 135 -61.29 -46.75 -85.65
CA SER A 135 -60.94 -47.39 -84.36
C SER A 135 -61.07 -46.38 -83.22
N GLN A 136 -61.58 -46.87 -82.09
CA GLN A 136 -61.85 -46.14 -80.85
C GLN A 136 -60.62 -45.45 -80.24
N PRO A 137 -60.80 -44.42 -79.39
CA PRO A 137 -59.71 -43.82 -78.63
C PRO A 137 -59.44 -44.64 -77.35
N PRO A 138 -58.18 -44.83 -76.90
CA PRO A 138 -57.96 -45.18 -75.52
C PRO A 138 -58.15 -43.91 -74.67
N ALA A 139 -59.13 -44.01 -73.79
CA ALA A 139 -59.46 -43.04 -72.77
C ALA A 139 -58.31 -42.82 -71.77
N ALA A 140 -58.23 -41.59 -71.24
CA ALA A 140 -57.90 -41.25 -69.86
C ALA A 140 -56.90 -42.15 -69.12
N ALA A 141 -55.60 -41.86 -69.25
CA ALA A 141 -54.54 -42.44 -68.43
C ALA A 141 -53.72 -41.37 -67.69
N GLN A 142 -54.37 -40.39 -67.03
CA GLN A 142 -53.64 -39.41 -66.22
C GLN A 142 -54.12 -39.22 -64.78
N PHE A 143 -55.27 -39.76 -64.38
CA PHE A 143 -55.69 -39.72 -62.96
C PHE A 143 -56.52 -40.95 -62.62
N GLN A 144 -55.86 -42.09 -62.39
CA GLN A 144 -56.52 -43.26 -61.81
C GLN A 144 -56.46 -43.12 -60.28
N ASP A 145 -57.64 -42.96 -59.69
CA ASP A 145 -58.01 -42.85 -58.26
C ASP A 145 -57.88 -41.47 -57.57
N VAL A 146 -58.84 -40.58 -57.90
CA VAL A 146 -59.26 -39.43 -57.08
C VAL A 146 -59.30 -39.73 -55.55
N PRO A 147 -59.86 -40.87 -55.07
CA PRO A 147 -59.82 -41.20 -53.65
C PRO A 147 -58.40 -41.41 -53.08
N ALA A 148 -57.47 -41.98 -53.84
CA ALA A 148 -56.08 -42.14 -53.40
C ALA A 148 -55.36 -40.77 -53.30
N MET A 149 -55.66 -39.86 -54.21
CA MET A 149 -55.16 -38.49 -54.16
C MET A 149 -55.69 -37.73 -52.95
N LEU A 150 -56.99 -37.85 -52.65
CA LEU A 150 -57.60 -37.25 -51.45
C LEU A 150 -57.00 -37.81 -50.15
N ALA A 151 -56.73 -39.12 -50.10
CA ALA A 151 -56.05 -39.74 -48.96
C ALA A 151 -54.62 -39.20 -48.76
N HIS A 152 -53.86 -39.02 -49.86
CA HIS A 152 -52.53 -38.42 -49.82
C HIS A 152 -52.56 -36.97 -49.34
N PHE A 153 -53.50 -36.16 -49.83
CA PHE A 153 -53.69 -34.79 -49.34
C PHE A 153 -54.08 -34.74 -47.86
N GLY A 154 -54.93 -35.66 -47.40
CA GLY A 154 -55.27 -35.80 -45.98
C GLY A 154 -54.04 -36.10 -45.12
N ALA A 155 -53.19 -37.03 -45.57
CA ALA A 155 -51.93 -37.36 -44.89
C ALA A 155 -50.96 -36.17 -44.88
N LEU A 156 -50.83 -35.43 -45.99
CA LEU A 156 -49.99 -34.22 -46.06
C LEU A 156 -50.52 -33.09 -45.16
N ALA A 157 -51.84 -32.88 -45.11
CA ALA A 157 -52.45 -31.90 -44.21
C ALA A 157 -52.23 -32.26 -42.74
N GLY A 158 -52.36 -33.55 -42.38
CA GLY A 158 -52.03 -34.07 -41.06
C GLY A 158 -50.55 -33.89 -40.71
N ALA A 159 -49.65 -34.22 -41.64
CA ALA A 159 -48.21 -33.99 -41.47
C ALA A 159 -47.87 -32.51 -41.30
N ARG A 160 -48.51 -31.62 -42.08
CA ARG A 160 -48.34 -30.16 -41.94
C ARG A 160 -48.81 -29.66 -40.58
N ALA A 161 -49.94 -30.15 -40.09
CA ALA A 161 -50.44 -29.80 -38.75
C ALA A 161 -49.49 -30.28 -37.64
N ALA A 162 -48.99 -31.52 -37.74
CA ALA A 162 -48.00 -32.05 -36.79
C ALA A 162 -46.70 -31.24 -36.78
N LEU A 163 -46.18 -30.88 -37.96
CA LEU A 163 -44.98 -30.03 -38.09
C LEU A 163 -45.23 -28.61 -37.53
N ALA A 164 -46.41 -28.04 -37.75
CA ALA A 164 -46.76 -26.73 -37.19
C ALA A 164 -46.82 -26.76 -35.65
N GLN A 165 -47.38 -27.82 -35.07
CA GLN A 165 -47.37 -28.01 -33.61
C GLN A 165 -45.95 -28.19 -33.05
N GLN A 166 -45.11 -28.99 -33.73
CA GLN A 166 -43.71 -29.15 -33.35
C GLN A 166 -42.92 -27.84 -33.44
N ALA A 167 -43.16 -27.03 -34.48
CA ALA A 167 -42.56 -25.72 -34.63
C ALA A 167 -43.02 -24.75 -33.52
N GLY A 168 -44.30 -24.74 -33.18
CA GLY A 168 -44.85 -23.96 -32.06
C GLY A 168 -44.22 -24.35 -30.71
N ALA A 169 -44.19 -25.65 -30.41
CA ALA A 169 -43.53 -26.16 -29.21
C ALA A 169 -42.02 -25.83 -29.18
N GLY A 170 -41.36 -25.85 -30.35
CA GLY A 170 -39.97 -25.39 -30.50
C GLY A 170 -39.80 -23.91 -30.17
N GLN A 171 -40.68 -23.05 -30.67
CA GLN A 171 -40.65 -21.60 -30.40
C GLN A 171 -40.91 -21.29 -28.92
N GLU A 172 -41.85 -21.98 -28.27
CA GLU A 172 -42.11 -21.82 -26.84
C GLU A 172 -40.89 -22.21 -26.00
N ARG A 173 -40.22 -23.33 -26.32
CA ARG A 173 -38.97 -23.74 -25.65
C ARG A 173 -37.87 -22.71 -25.83
N LEU A 174 -37.72 -22.14 -27.02
CA LEU A 174 -36.78 -21.06 -27.28
C LEU A 174 -37.14 -19.81 -26.47
N ALA A 175 -38.41 -19.39 -26.47
CA ALA A 175 -38.89 -18.25 -25.69
C ALA A 175 -38.64 -18.43 -24.18
N GLN A 176 -38.89 -19.63 -23.65
CA GLN A 176 -38.58 -19.99 -22.26
C GLN A 176 -37.07 -19.94 -21.99
N GLY A 177 -36.24 -20.44 -22.92
CA GLY A 177 -34.78 -20.35 -22.83
C GLY A 177 -34.29 -18.90 -22.78
N TRP A 178 -34.82 -18.04 -23.66
CA TRP A 178 -34.49 -16.61 -23.66
C TRP A 178 -34.94 -15.89 -22.40
N ALA A 179 -36.11 -16.23 -21.86
CA ALA A 179 -36.60 -15.66 -20.61
C ALA A 179 -35.73 -16.06 -19.41
N ARG A 180 -35.29 -17.33 -19.35
CA ARG A 180 -34.35 -17.80 -18.32
C ARG A 180 -33.01 -17.07 -18.44
N LEU A 181 -32.48 -16.93 -19.65
CA LEU A 181 -31.22 -16.23 -19.86
C LEU A 181 -31.28 -14.76 -19.41
N ARG A 182 -32.39 -14.05 -19.71
CA ARG A 182 -32.57 -12.66 -19.24
C ARG A 182 -32.58 -12.57 -17.72
N ARG A 183 -33.33 -13.45 -17.05
CA ARG A 183 -33.36 -13.50 -15.57
C ARG A 183 -31.97 -13.72 -14.99
N TYR A 184 -31.20 -14.67 -15.52
CA TYR A 184 -29.82 -14.88 -15.07
C TYR A 184 -28.93 -13.66 -15.30
N GLN A 185 -29.10 -12.94 -16.41
CA GLN A 185 -28.33 -11.72 -16.67
C GLN A 185 -28.72 -10.58 -15.72
N GLU A 186 -30.01 -10.42 -15.43
CA GLU A 186 -30.52 -9.42 -14.49
C GLU A 186 -30.06 -9.74 -13.06
N GLU A 187 -30.16 -10.98 -12.62
CA GLU A 187 -29.69 -11.48 -11.33
C GLU A 187 -28.18 -11.25 -11.19
N ALA A 188 -27.38 -11.74 -12.13
CA ALA A 188 -25.93 -11.53 -12.13
C ALA A 188 -25.54 -10.04 -12.19
N GLY A 189 -26.28 -9.23 -12.94
CA GLY A 189 -26.11 -7.78 -12.98
C GLY A 189 -26.39 -7.13 -11.63
N SER A 190 -27.46 -7.54 -10.96
CA SER A 190 -27.82 -7.03 -9.63
C SER A 190 -26.80 -7.42 -8.56
N GLU A 191 -26.30 -8.65 -8.59
CA GLU A 191 -25.24 -9.13 -7.68
C GLU A 191 -23.92 -8.39 -7.93
N LEU A 192 -23.56 -8.16 -9.19
CA LEU A 192 -22.37 -7.38 -9.54
C LEU A 192 -22.47 -5.93 -9.03
N LEU A 193 -23.65 -5.31 -9.13
CA LEU A 193 -23.86 -3.96 -8.60
C LEU A 193 -23.81 -3.95 -7.07
N ARG A 194 -24.39 -4.95 -6.40
CA ARG A 194 -24.35 -5.11 -4.93
C ARG A 194 -22.91 -5.23 -4.43
N THR A 195 -22.15 -6.15 -5.01
CA THR A 195 -20.72 -6.38 -4.65
C THR A 195 -19.86 -5.15 -4.94
N LYS A 196 -20.08 -4.45 -6.06
CA LYS A 196 -19.40 -3.17 -6.34
C LYS A 196 -19.74 -2.11 -5.31
N GLY A 197 -21.00 -2.03 -4.88
CA GLY A 197 -21.46 -1.13 -3.82
C GLY A 197 -20.76 -1.42 -2.49
N GLU A 198 -20.73 -2.69 -2.07
CA GLU A 198 -20.02 -3.14 -0.86
C GLU A 198 -18.51 -2.80 -0.93
N LEU A 199 -17.86 -3.05 -2.06
CA LEU A 199 -16.46 -2.68 -2.28
C LEU A 199 -16.22 -1.17 -2.18
N ALA A 200 -17.13 -0.35 -2.70
CA ALA A 200 -17.03 1.11 -2.59
C ALA A 200 -17.17 1.57 -1.13
N GLN A 201 -18.12 0.99 -0.38
CA GLN A 201 -18.31 1.29 1.04
C GLN A 201 -17.08 0.90 1.87
N LEU A 202 -16.53 -0.29 1.67
CA LEU A 202 -15.32 -0.74 2.37
C LEU A 202 -14.11 0.15 2.05
N ARG A 203 -13.96 0.59 0.79
CA ARG A 203 -12.90 1.55 0.40
C ARG A 203 -13.09 2.90 1.07
N ALA A 204 -14.32 3.40 1.17
CA ALA A 204 -14.61 4.66 1.86
C ALA A 204 -14.31 4.56 3.36
N GLN A 205 -14.71 3.46 4.01
CA GLN A 205 -14.40 3.20 5.42
C GLN A 205 -12.89 3.13 5.67
N LEU A 206 -12.16 2.40 4.83
CA LEU A 206 -10.70 2.33 4.90
C LEU A 206 -10.03 3.69 4.64
N GLY A 207 -10.60 4.51 3.75
CA GLY A 207 -10.15 5.88 3.53
C GLY A 207 -10.33 6.75 4.78
N ALA A 208 -11.49 6.68 5.41
CA ALA A 208 -11.81 7.43 6.63
C ALA A 208 -10.90 7.01 7.80
N THR A 209 -10.77 5.71 8.07
CA THR A 209 -9.89 5.23 9.15
C THR A 209 -8.43 5.61 8.94
N ARG A 210 -7.94 5.59 7.69
CA ARG A 210 -6.59 6.08 7.38
C ARG A 210 -6.43 7.58 7.63
N GLN A 211 -7.44 8.38 7.31
CA GLN A 211 -7.41 9.82 7.59
C GLN A 211 -7.37 10.08 9.10
N ASP A 212 -8.16 9.35 9.89
CA ASP A 212 -8.16 9.47 11.34
C ASP A 212 -6.80 9.10 11.94
N VAL A 213 -6.21 7.98 11.49
CA VAL A 213 -4.87 7.56 11.92
C VAL A 213 -3.82 8.62 11.59
N LEU A 214 -3.83 9.17 10.38
CA LEU A 214 -2.88 10.23 9.99
C LEU A 214 -3.06 11.50 10.84
N GLN A 215 -4.29 11.85 11.20
CA GLN A 215 -4.54 12.98 12.09
C GLN A 215 -3.95 12.73 13.49
N GLU A 216 -4.20 11.56 14.07
CA GLU A 216 -3.65 11.20 15.38
C GLU A 216 -2.13 11.08 15.36
N GLU A 217 -1.53 10.55 14.29
CA GLU A 217 -0.07 10.53 14.09
C GLU A 217 0.50 11.96 14.04
N SER A 218 -0.16 12.88 13.35
CA SER A 218 0.27 14.28 13.29
C SER A 218 0.20 14.98 14.65
N ARG A 219 -0.86 14.72 15.43
CA ARG A 219 -1.02 15.22 16.81
C ARG A 219 0.07 14.66 17.70
N TRP A 220 0.32 13.36 17.61
CA TRP A 220 1.37 12.68 18.37
C TRP A 220 2.76 13.23 18.03
N ALA A 221 3.08 13.40 16.74
CA ALA A 221 4.35 13.98 16.30
C ALA A 221 4.53 15.41 16.83
N HIS A 222 3.47 16.22 16.86
CA HIS A 222 3.53 17.56 17.44
C HIS A 222 3.78 17.56 18.95
N VAL A 223 3.11 16.68 19.70
CA VAL A 223 3.34 16.49 21.14
C VAL A 223 4.77 16.04 21.39
N GLN A 224 5.26 15.06 20.63
CA GLN A 224 6.64 14.56 20.74
C GLN A 224 7.66 15.66 20.43
N GLY A 225 7.44 16.45 19.37
CA GLY A 225 8.30 17.59 19.03
C GLY A 225 8.36 18.62 20.15
N THR A 226 7.21 18.96 20.74
CA THR A 226 7.11 19.90 21.86
C THR A 226 7.80 19.34 23.11
N ALA A 227 7.64 18.05 23.41
CA ALA A 227 8.30 17.40 24.54
C ALA A 227 9.82 17.38 24.36
N ALA A 228 10.31 17.09 23.15
CA ALA A 228 11.74 17.12 22.82
C ALA A 228 12.32 18.54 23.01
N GLN A 229 11.63 19.58 22.54
CA GLN A 229 12.03 20.98 22.75
C GLN A 229 12.09 21.35 24.24
N LYS A 230 11.05 21.00 25.02
CA LYS A 230 11.04 21.26 26.47
C LYS A 230 12.15 20.51 27.20
N THR A 231 12.42 19.27 26.81
CA THR A 231 13.50 18.45 27.38
C THR A 231 14.87 19.05 27.07
N LEU A 232 15.07 19.54 25.84
CA LEU A 232 16.28 20.24 25.45
C LEU A 232 16.48 21.53 26.26
N LEU A 233 15.45 22.37 26.35
CA LEU A 233 15.50 23.60 27.14
C LEU A 233 15.80 23.31 28.61
N LEU A 234 15.14 22.30 29.19
CA LEU A 234 15.43 21.88 30.55
C LEU A 234 16.91 21.45 30.69
N GLY A 235 17.43 20.63 29.78
CA GLY A 235 18.84 20.23 29.78
C GLY A 235 19.80 21.42 29.68
N GLN A 236 19.49 22.42 28.84
CA GLN A 236 20.27 23.64 28.71
C GLN A 236 20.24 24.47 30.00
N VAL A 237 19.06 24.63 30.63
CA VAL A 237 18.94 25.32 31.92
C VAL A 237 19.74 24.60 32.99
N ARG A 238 19.60 23.27 33.10
CA ARG A 238 20.36 22.47 34.08
C ARG A 238 21.87 22.63 33.90
N LEU A 239 22.35 22.59 32.66
CA LEU A 239 23.77 22.78 32.36
C LEU A 239 24.25 24.20 32.69
N ALA A 240 23.46 25.23 32.36
CA ALA A 240 23.78 26.61 32.70
C ALA A 240 23.85 26.83 34.21
N VAL A 241 22.88 26.30 34.96
CA VAL A 241 22.85 26.33 36.43
C VAL A 241 24.08 25.63 37.01
N LEU A 242 24.38 24.42 36.54
CA LEU A 242 25.56 23.67 37.00
C LEU A 242 26.86 24.44 36.74
N ASN A 243 26.99 25.06 35.56
CA ASN A 243 28.16 25.87 35.22
C ASN A 243 28.30 27.09 36.15
N LEU A 244 27.20 27.77 36.48
CA LEU A 244 27.20 28.90 37.41
C LEU A 244 27.51 28.45 38.85
N PHE A 245 26.95 27.33 39.30
CA PHE A 245 27.25 26.74 40.60
C PHE A 245 28.72 26.35 40.73
N GLN A 246 29.29 25.70 39.72
CA GLN A 246 30.71 25.38 39.67
C GLN A 246 31.59 26.64 39.69
N LEU A 247 31.15 27.73 39.06
CA LEU A 247 31.85 29.00 39.13
C LEU A 247 31.80 29.56 40.56
N ALA A 248 30.61 29.65 41.17
CA ALA A 248 30.41 30.18 42.52
C ALA A 248 31.19 29.40 43.59
N THR A 249 31.17 28.07 43.52
CA THR A 249 31.94 27.20 44.43
C THR A 249 33.45 27.35 44.26
N LYS A 250 33.94 27.60 43.04
CA LYS A 250 35.35 27.95 42.81
C LYS A 250 35.74 29.27 43.48
N TRP A 251 34.87 30.28 43.42
CA TRP A 251 35.13 31.59 44.05
C TRP A 251 35.14 31.53 45.58
N LEU A 252 34.29 30.68 46.17
CA LEU A 252 34.19 30.53 47.62
C LEU A 252 35.28 29.61 48.22
N GLU A 253 36.02 28.84 47.41
CA GLU A 253 36.95 27.78 47.83
C GLU A 253 36.36 26.76 48.84
N VAL A 254 35.02 26.66 48.94
CA VAL A 254 34.33 25.72 49.81
C VAL A 254 33.78 24.55 48.98
N PRO A 255 34.16 23.29 49.29
CA PRO A 255 33.52 22.13 48.71
C PRO A 255 32.08 22.02 49.25
N MET A 256 31.11 22.37 48.41
CA MET A 256 29.68 22.28 48.71
C MET A 256 29.16 20.91 48.24
N ASP A 257 28.69 20.09 49.17
CA ASP A 257 28.15 18.75 48.90
C ASP A 257 26.69 18.85 48.41
N VAL A 258 26.51 19.36 47.18
CA VAL A 258 25.21 19.46 46.51
C VAL A 258 25.15 18.43 45.39
N ALA A 259 24.05 17.69 45.32
CA ALA A 259 23.85 16.67 44.29
C ALA A 259 23.82 17.30 42.88
N LEU A 260 24.47 16.63 41.92
CA LEU A 260 24.56 17.09 40.52
C LEU A 260 23.19 17.21 39.81
N GLU A 261 22.21 16.41 40.24
CA GLU A 261 20.85 16.38 39.68
C GLU A 261 19.89 17.38 40.34
N ASP A 262 20.28 17.99 41.47
CA ASP A 262 19.43 18.90 42.24
C ASP A 262 19.67 20.35 41.81
N THR A 263 18.98 20.77 40.75
CA THR A 263 19.14 22.10 40.19
C THR A 263 18.56 23.21 41.06
N GLU A 264 17.61 22.90 41.93
CA GLU A 264 17.02 23.88 42.85
C GLU A 264 18.04 24.23 43.93
N ALA A 265 18.65 23.23 44.57
CA ALA A 265 19.73 23.45 45.54
C ALA A 265 20.97 24.14 44.92
N GLN A 266 21.31 23.84 43.67
CA GLN A 266 22.37 24.55 42.94
C GLN A 266 22.03 26.03 42.69
N LEU A 267 20.77 26.35 42.41
CA LEU A 267 20.34 27.74 42.24
C LEU A 267 20.33 28.50 43.57
N ASP A 268 19.88 27.87 44.66
CA ASP A 268 19.85 28.49 45.99
C ASP A 268 21.26 28.90 46.46
N THR A 269 22.25 28.05 46.18
CA THR A 269 23.65 28.33 46.50
C THR A 269 24.25 29.43 45.63
N VAL A 270 23.94 29.46 44.32
CA VAL A 270 24.31 30.57 43.43
C VAL A 270 23.66 31.88 43.90
N LEU A 271 22.39 31.83 44.31
CA LEU A 271 21.66 32.99 44.83
C LEU A 271 22.33 33.55 46.10
N LEU A 272 22.67 32.67 47.05
CA LEU A 272 23.39 33.05 48.27
C LEU A 272 24.71 33.75 47.94
N CYS A 273 25.51 33.17 47.02
CA CYS A 273 26.78 33.76 46.60
C CYS A 273 26.61 35.16 45.98
N ILE A 274 25.58 35.36 45.15
CA ILE A 274 25.29 36.67 44.54
C ILE A 274 24.87 37.68 45.62
N GLN A 275 24.06 37.27 46.59
CA GLN A 275 23.64 38.12 47.70
C GLN A 275 24.82 38.52 48.59
N ASP A 276 25.72 37.58 48.90
CA ASP A 276 26.94 37.85 49.66
C ASP A 276 27.87 38.84 48.94
N LEU A 277 28.08 38.64 47.63
CA LEU A 277 28.85 39.57 46.79
C LEU A 277 28.22 40.97 46.73
N ALA A 278 26.89 41.05 46.63
CA ALA A 278 26.17 42.31 46.65
C ALA A 278 26.31 43.02 48.01
N ALA A 279 26.24 42.27 49.12
CA ALA A 279 26.45 42.81 50.47
C ALA A 279 27.88 43.33 50.68
N LEU A 280 28.90 42.60 50.18
CA LEU A 280 30.30 43.04 50.18
C LEU A 280 30.50 44.31 49.34
N CYS A 281 29.82 44.43 48.21
CA CYS A 281 29.89 45.61 47.36
C CYS A 281 29.14 46.82 47.96
N ALA A 282 28.07 46.60 48.71
CA ALA A 282 27.31 47.64 49.42
C ALA A 282 28.06 48.18 50.66
N HIS A 283 28.97 47.38 51.23
CA HIS A 283 29.88 47.78 52.31
C HIS A 283 31.33 47.82 51.81
N PRO A 284 31.74 48.83 51.01
CA PRO A 284 33.13 48.98 50.62
C PRO A 284 33.99 49.09 51.89
N PRO A 285 35.19 48.45 51.95
CA PRO A 285 36.03 48.54 53.13
C PRO A 285 36.31 50.00 53.42
N THR A 286 35.89 50.44 54.61
CA THR A 286 36.25 51.73 55.18
C THR A 286 37.77 51.78 55.14
N ARG A 287 38.30 52.67 54.32
CA ARG A 287 39.73 52.93 54.17
C ARG A 287 40.26 53.27 55.57
N GLU A 288 40.87 52.31 56.27
CA GLU A 288 41.52 52.61 57.53
C GLU A 288 42.57 53.70 57.29
N PRO A 289 42.59 54.78 58.08
CA PRO A 289 43.59 55.81 57.95
C PRO A 289 44.93 55.21 58.37
N ARG A 290 45.80 54.93 57.39
CA ARG A 290 47.24 54.74 57.65
C ARG A 290 47.73 55.88 58.56
N PRO A 291 48.43 55.59 59.67
CA PRO A 291 49.06 56.64 60.45
C PRO A 291 50.07 57.38 59.56
N ARG A 292 49.90 58.70 59.48
CA ARG A 292 50.79 59.61 58.74
C ARG A 292 52.21 59.48 59.28
N PRO A 293 53.25 59.31 58.43
CA PRO A 293 54.61 59.50 58.90
C PRO A 293 54.85 60.98 59.27
N PRO A 294 55.72 61.26 60.26
CA PRO A 294 55.98 62.62 60.72
C PRO A 294 56.60 63.49 59.62
N ARG A 295 56.08 64.72 59.51
CA ARG A 295 56.58 65.76 58.60
C ARG A 295 58.00 66.18 59.03
N LEU A 296 58.95 66.09 58.11
CA LEU A 296 60.23 66.81 58.20
C LEU A 296 60.11 68.16 57.47
N PRO A 297 60.83 69.21 57.93
CA PRO A 297 60.60 70.58 57.53
C PRO A 297 61.10 70.90 56.12
N GLU A 298 60.48 71.93 55.55
CA GLU A 298 60.70 72.50 54.23
C GLU A 298 62.16 72.91 54.00
N ALA A 299 62.69 72.55 52.83
CA ALA A 299 63.84 73.20 52.22
C ALA A 299 63.54 73.51 50.75
N THR A 300 63.31 74.80 50.51
CA THR A 300 63.78 75.62 49.39
C THR A 300 63.88 75.01 47.98
N THR A 301 62.99 75.52 47.12
CA THR A 301 63.28 76.11 45.80
C THR A 301 64.37 75.46 44.95
N THR A 302 63.98 74.79 43.86
CA THR A 302 64.40 75.18 42.49
C THR A 302 63.44 74.60 41.44
N ARG A 303 62.77 75.46 40.66
CA ARG A 303 62.17 75.13 39.36
C ARG A 303 63.32 74.97 38.35
N PRO A 304 63.24 74.10 37.32
CA PRO A 304 62.52 74.54 36.11
C PRO A 304 61.88 73.46 35.20
N MET A 305 60.96 73.98 34.39
CA MET A 305 60.65 73.64 32.98
C MET A 305 60.01 72.28 32.61
N ARG A 306 58.80 72.42 32.04
CA ARG A 306 58.11 71.49 31.14
C ARG A 306 58.90 71.30 29.83
N PRO A 307 58.65 70.21 29.09
CA PRO A 307 57.67 70.24 27.99
C PRO A 307 56.61 69.14 28.17
N GLY A 308 55.34 69.33 27.79
CA GLY A 308 54.90 69.18 26.39
C GLY A 308 54.98 67.70 26.02
N GLY A 309 53.94 66.87 26.16
CA GLY A 309 52.67 66.95 25.45
C GLY A 309 52.53 65.67 24.63
N ALA A 310 51.40 64.98 24.70
CA ALA A 310 50.83 64.14 23.64
C ALA A 310 49.63 63.38 24.20
N ARG A 311 48.46 63.93 23.87
CA ARG A 311 47.16 63.27 23.87
C ARG A 311 47.08 62.53 22.53
N VAL A 312 46.79 61.24 22.52
CA VAL A 312 46.27 60.56 21.31
C VAL A 312 45.12 59.64 21.75
N PRO A 313 43.95 59.73 21.07
CA PRO A 313 42.72 59.03 21.42
C PRO A 313 42.56 57.69 20.67
N LEU A 314 41.45 57.03 21.01
CA LEU A 314 40.73 55.96 20.29
C LEU A 314 41.23 55.58 18.90
N SER A 315 41.31 54.28 18.67
CA SER A 315 40.86 53.70 17.41
C SER A 315 40.03 52.45 17.71
N GLN A 316 38.81 52.48 17.18
CA GLN A 316 37.93 51.34 16.92
C GLN A 316 38.59 50.42 15.87
N GLU A 317 38.56 49.11 16.09
CA GLU A 317 37.76 48.13 15.33
C GLU A 317 37.49 46.90 16.22
#